data_AF-A0A6N7AK48-F1
#
_entry.id   AF-A0A6N7AK48-F1
#
_cell.length_a   1.000
_cell.length_b   1.000
_cell.length_c   1.000
_cell.angle_alpha   90.00
_cell.angle_beta   90.00
_cell.angle_gamma   90.00
#
_symmetry.space_group_name_H-M   'P 1'
#
loop_
_entity.id
_entity.type
_entity.pdbx_description
1 polymer ?
#
loop_
_entity_poly.entity_id
_entity_poly.type
_entity_poly.pdbx_seq_one_letter_code
_entity_poly.pdbx_strand_id
1 'polypeptide(L)'
;MRIVPGRDGERARQVKVEVVADDRGGGVAEVRLYRNGKLMADDGAQSRQEETNGGVRLIKEYAIDLQAGPNVLAATALNTDKVESAPQLLTLEAPGVPEAGRLHFLTVGINAYRHTALNLAYARPDAVSVHAFLAGDTQWPVADAIQKLDDAATRANILDVLHQLRAAPAEDVVVVYMAGHGISIGSEWYYIPHTRSKDRSPPPRWRRRRCRHRN
;
A
#
# COMPACT_ATOMS: atom_id res chain seq x y z
N MET A 1 -4.10 -26.65 4.00
CA MET A 1 -4.27 -25.35 4.68
C MET A 1 -5.63 -25.30 5.34
N ARG A 2 -5.74 -24.62 6.48
CA ARG A 2 -6.99 -24.33 7.16
C ARG A 2 -6.99 -22.88 7.66
N ILE A 3 -8.18 -22.28 7.77
CA ILE A 3 -8.41 -20.96 8.37
C ILE A 3 -9.45 -21.13 9.48
N VAL A 4 -9.20 -20.59 10.67
CA VAL A 4 -10.08 -20.72 11.83
C VAL A 4 -10.17 -19.41 12.62
N PRO A 5 -11.32 -19.10 13.27
CA PRO A 5 -11.40 -18.00 14.22
C PRO A 5 -10.42 -18.21 15.38
N GLY A 6 -9.71 -17.16 15.77
CA GLY A 6 -8.78 -17.15 16.89
C GLY A 6 -9.51 -17.11 18.24
N ARG A 7 -8.81 -17.49 19.31
CA ARG A 7 -9.32 -17.41 20.69
C ARG A 7 -9.15 -15.97 21.21
N ASP A 8 -10.27 -15.32 21.46
CA ASP A 8 -10.48 -14.06 22.17
C ASP A 8 -9.98 -12.74 21.54
N GLY A 9 -10.91 -11.77 21.49
CA GLY A 9 -10.70 -10.39 21.08
C GLY A 9 -11.94 -9.65 20.60
N GLU A 10 -13.13 -9.85 21.18
CA GLU A 10 -14.37 -9.16 20.74
C GLU A 10 -14.39 -7.69 21.18
N ARG A 11 -13.70 -6.83 20.41
CA ARG A 11 -14.36 -5.57 20.02
C ARG A 11 -15.24 -5.96 18.83
N ALA A 12 -16.52 -5.57 18.80
CA ALA A 12 -17.57 -6.11 17.91
C ALA A 12 -17.28 -6.19 16.39
N ARG A 13 -16.12 -5.69 15.93
CA ARG A 13 -15.65 -5.76 14.54
C ARG A 13 -14.20 -6.23 14.38
N GLN A 14 -13.42 -6.44 15.43
CA GLN A 14 -12.06 -6.97 15.28
C GLN A 14 -12.06 -8.45 15.66
N VAL A 15 -11.52 -9.29 14.77
CA VAL A 15 -11.41 -10.73 14.99
C VAL A 15 -9.99 -11.19 14.74
N LYS A 16 -9.56 -12.17 15.52
CA LYS A 16 -8.34 -12.92 15.24
C LYS A 16 -8.66 -14.07 14.31
N VAL A 17 -7.80 -14.34 13.35
CA VAL A 17 -7.93 -15.46 12.42
C VAL A 17 -6.59 -16.17 12.31
N GLU A 18 -6.60 -17.46 12.59
CA GLU A 18 -5.41 -18.31 12.47
C GLU A 18 -5.45 -19.02 11.10
N VAL A 19 -4.39 -18.83 10.33
CA VAL A 19 -4.16 -19.53 9.06
C VAL A 19 -3.05 -20.56 9.27
N VAL A 20 -3.35 -21.81 8.98
CA VAL A 20 -2.47 -22.97 9.21
C VAL A 20 -2.13 -23.62 7.88
N ALA A 21 -0.86 -23.56 7.50
CA ALA A 21 -0.32 -24.18 6.30
C ALA A 21 0.58 -25.37 6.67
N ASP A 22 0.20 -26.56 6.24
CA ASP A 22 1.02 -27.78 6.38
C ASP A 22 1.93 -27.93 5.16
N ASP A 23 3.22 -28.12 5.38
CA ASP A 23 4.15 -28.52 4.34
C ASP A 23 3.85 -29.97 3.91
N ARG A 24 3.66 -30.17 2.60
CA ARG A 24 3.42 -31.49 1.98
C ARG A 24 4.57 -31.91 1.05
N GLY A 25 5.78 -31.41 1.30
CA GLY A 25 7.01 -31.78 0.60
C GLY A 25 7.63 -30.67 -0.26
N GLY A 26 7.07 -29.46 -0.26
CA GLY A 26 7.55 -28.32 -1.08
C GLY A 26 7.95 -27.09 -0.27
N GLY A 27 7.86 -27.15 1.06
CA GLY A 27 7.97 -25.99 1.93
C GLY A 27 6.74 -25.09 1.88
N VAL A 28 6.63 -24.21 2.88
CA VAL A 28 5.67 -23.10 2.89
C VAL A 28 6.50 -21.81 2.91
N ALA A 29 6.54 -21.11 1.79
CA ALA A 29 7.31 -19.88 1.65
C ALA A 29 6.51 -18.64 2.12
N GLU A 30 5.20 -18.62 1.85
CA GLU A 30 4.35 -17.47 2.14
C GLU A 30 2.93 -17.92 2.45
N VAL A 31 2.28 -17.24 3.40
CA VAL A 31 0.85 -17.35 3.68
C VAL A 31 0.22 -15.99 3.44
N ARG A 32 -0.86 -15.98 2.67
CA ARG A 32 -1.64 -14.80 2.32
C ARG A 32 -3.05 -14.96 2.83
N LEU A 33 -3.61 -13.86 3.33
CA LEU A 33 -4.99 -13.78 3.75
C LEU A 33 -5.65 -12.62 3.04
N TYR A 34 -6.81 -12.87 2.45
CA TYR A 34 -7.62 -11.89 1.75
C TYR A 34 -8.94 -11.72 2.46
N ARG A 35 -9.46 -10.49 2.52
CA ARG A 35 -10.83 -10.17 2.94
C ARG A 35 -11.56 -9.51 1.79
N ASN A 36 -12.66 -10.10 1.33
CA ASN A 36 -13.44 -9.60 0.19
C ASN A 36 -12.55 -9.32 -1.05
N GLY A 37 -11.54 -10.17 -1.28
CA GLY A 37 -10.57 -10.04 -2.37
C GLY A 37 -9.38 -9.11 -2.11
N LYS A 38 -9.38 -8.33 -1.02
CA LYS A 38 -8.26 -7.44 -0.66
C LYS A 38 -7.24 -8.18 0.21
N LEU A 39 -5.97 -8.15 -0.18
CA LEU A 39 -4.88 -8.73 0.61
C LEU A 39 -4.76 -7.99 1.94
N MET A 40 -4.80 -8.74 3.04
CA MET A 40 -4.58 -8.23 4.38
C MET A 40 -3.08 -8.01 4.61
N ALA A 41 -2.73 -6.84 5.13
CA ALA A 41 -1.36 -6.55 5.50
C ALA A 41 -0.88 -7.52 6.59
N ASP A 42 0.42 -7.79 6.57
CA ASP A 42 1.08 -8.69 7.50
C ASP A 42 1.64 -7.98 8.74
N ASP A 43 1.23 -6.72 8.93
CA ASP A 43 1.86 -5.77 9.84
C ASP A 43 1.58 -6.16 11.30
N GLY A 44 2.44 -7.04 11.83
CA GLY A 44 2.35 -7.56 13.19
C GLY A 44 1.66 -8.92 13.33
N ALA A 45 1.42 -9.64 12.22
CA ALA A 45 0.93 -11.01 12.31
C ALA A 45 1.96 -11.89 13.05
N GLN A 46 1.53 -12.55 14.11
CA GLN A 46 2.39 -13.50 14.78
C GLN A 46 2.48 -14.75 13.91
N SER A 47 3.72 -15.16 13.60
CA SER A 47 3.97 -16.43 12.93
C SER A 47 4.73 -17.37 13.86
N ARG A 48 4.32 -18.64 13.87
CA ARG A 48 5.06 -19.72 14.52
C ARG A 48 5.15 -20.91 13.60
N GLN A 49 6.25 -21.63 13.69
CA GLN A 49 6.43 -22.91 13.02
C GLN A 49 6.37 -24.02 14.06
N GLU A 50 5.65 -25.08 13.73
CA GLU A 50 5.55 -26.28 14.55
C GLU A 50 6.05 -27.47 13.73
N GLU A 51 6.97 -28.25 14.29
CA GLU A 51 7.33 -29.55 13.73
C GLU A 51 6.24 -30.56 14.05
N THR A 52 5.82 -31.30 13.02
CA THR A 52 4.84 -32.37 13.15
C THR A 52 5.40 -33.66 12.57
N ASN A 53 4.81 -34.81 12.94
CA ASN A 53 5.19 -36.12 12.38
C ASN A 53 5.09 -36.21 10.85
N GLY A 54 4.47 -35.23 10.17
CA GLY A 54 4.29 -35.16 8.72
C GLY A 54 4.97 -33.98 8.03
N GLY A 55 5.83 -33.21 8.73
CA GLY A 55 6.54 -32.04 8.18
C GLY A 55 6.40 -30.77 9.02
N VAL A 56 6.81 -29.64 8.46
CA VAL A 56 6.71 -28.32 9.11
C VAL A 56 5.31 -27.74 8.90
N ARG A 57 4.70 -27.23 9.96
CA ARG A 57 3.46 -26.47 9.91
C ARG A 57 3.75 -25.00 10.19
N LEU A 58 3.37 -24.12 9.27
CA LEU A 58 3.40 -22.68 9.48
C LEU A 58 2.02 -22.21 9.94
N ILE A 59 2.00 -21.52 11.09
CA ILE A 59 0.80 -20.95 11.68
C ILE A 59 0.96 -19.44 11.71
N LYS A 60 -0.06 -18.73 11.25
CA LYS A 60 -0.03 -17.27 11.15
C LYS A 60 -1.35 -16.67 11.65
N GLU A 61 -1.25 -15.80 12.63
CA GLU A 61 -2.40 -15.13 13.24
C GLU A 61 -2.55 -13.70 12.68
N TYR A 62 -3.73 -13.41 12.15
CA TYR A 62 -4.10 -12.09 11.63
C TYR A 62 -5.14 -11.44 12.53
N ALA A 63 -4.94 -10.18 12.89
CA ALA A 63 -5.99 -9.33 13.43
C ALA A 63 -6.69 -8.62 12.28
N ILE A 64 -8.00 -8.85 12.12
CA ILE A 64 -8.79 -8.35 10.99
C ILE A 64 -9.95 -7.54 11.52
N ASP A 65 -10.10 -6.32 10.99
CA ASP A 65 -11.28 -5.50 11.23
C ASP A 65 -12.39 -5.84 10.22
N LEU A 66 -13.39 -6.60 10.61
CA LEU A 66 -14.54 -6.95 9.78
C LEU A 66 -15.32 -5.71 9.31
N GLN A 67 -15.69 -5.73 8.04
CA GLN A 67 -16.66 -4.78 7.46
C GLN A 67 -18.06 -5.17 7.90
N ALA A 68 -18.99 -4.21 7.98
CA ALA A 68 -20.38 -4.52 8.26
C ALA A 68 -20.95 -5.51 7.21
N GLY A 69 -21.72 -6.50 7.65
CA GLY A 69 -22.26 -7.58 6.82
C GLY A 69 -21.27 -8.74 6.57
N PRO A 70 -21.38 -9.43 5.42
CA PRO A 70 -20.59 -10.63 5.13
C PRO A 70 -19.14 -10.28 4.80
N ASN A 71 -18.22 -10.98 5.44
CA ASN A 71 -16.78 -10.92 5.19
C ASN A 71 -16.31 -12.28 4.71
N VAL A 72 -15.97 -12.38 3.43
CA VAL A 72 -15.39 -13.60 2.85
C VAL A 72 -13.88 -13.52 3.00
N LEU A 73 -13.34 -14.35 3.89
CA LEU A 73 -11.92 -14.54 4.06
C LEU A 73 -11.42 -15.67 3.18
N ALA A 74 -10.34 -15.44 2.45
CA ALA A 74 -9.67 -16.46 1.64
C ALA A 74 -8.20 -16.54 2.05
N ALA A 75 -7.75 -17.72 2.45
CA ALA A 75 -6.34 -17.98 2.73
C ALA A 75 -5.70 -18.79 1.59
N THR A 76 -4.54 -18.34 1.11
CA THR A 76 -3.67 -19.10 0.18
C THR A 76 -2.24 -19.22 0.71
N ALA A 77 -1.53 -20.26 0.28
CA ALA A 77 -0.14 -20.49 0.65
C ALA A 77 0.68 -20.75 -0.61
N LEU A 78 1.87 -20.19 -0.67
CA LEU A 78 2.85 -20.47 -1.72
C LEU A 78 3.93 -21.39 -1.18
N ASN A 79 4.29 -22.39 -1.98
CA ASN A 79 5.48 -23.20 -1.71
C ASN A 79 6.77 -22.48 -2.16
N THR A 80 7.92 -23.13 -1.97
CA THR A 80 9.23 -22.59 -2.37
C THR A 80 9.32 -22.32 -3.87
N ASP A 81 8.63 -23.12 -4.68
CA ASP A 81 8.56 -23.01 -6.15
C ASP A 81 7.51 -22.00 -6.64
N LYS A 82 6.92 -21.20 -5.74
CA LYS A 82 5.88 -20.19 -6.03
C LYS A 82 4.57 -20.76 -6.60
N VAL A 83 4.32 -22.06 -6.39
CA VAL A 83 3.03 -22.68 -6.67
C VAL A 83 2.07 -22.37 -5.52
N GLU A 84 0.92 -21.81 -5.86
CA GLU A 84 -0.12 -21.42 -4.91
C GLU A 84 -1.11 -22.57 -4.66
N SER A 85 -1.54 -22.73 -3.40
CA SER A 85 -2.57 -23.69 -3.03
C SER A 85 -3.96 -23.24 -3.50
N ALA A 86 -4.91 -24.19 -3.57
CA ALA A 86 -6.32 -23.81 -3.60
C ALA A 86 -6.68 -22.94 -2.38
N PRO A 87 -7.56 -21.93 -2.52
CA PRO A 87 -7.94 -21.07 -1.42
C PRO A 87 -8.82 -21.80 -0.41
N GLN A 88 -8.55 -21.58 0.88
CA GLN A 88 -9.46 -21.98 1.94
C GLN A 88 -10.34 -20.78 2.32
N LEU A 89 -11.66 -20.96 2.29
CA LEU A 89 -12.62 -19.91 2.57
C LEU A 89 -13.17 -19.99 4.01
N LEU A 90 -13.45 -18.81 4.60
CA LEU A 90 -14.19 -18.63 5.84
C LEU A 90 -15.04 -17.38 5.73
N THR A 91 -16.35 -17.51 5.95
CA THR A 91 -17.26 -16.37 5.97
C THR A 91 -17.55 -15.97 7.41
N LEU A 92 -17.39 -14.70 7.72
CA LEU A 92 -17.73 -14.11 9.01
C LEU A 92 -18.78 -13.02 8.81
N GLU A 93 -19.78 -12.98 9.68
CA GLU A 93 -20.80 -11.93 9.69
C GLU A 93 -20.48 -10.91 10.77
N ALA A 94 -20.52 -9.62 10.42
CA ALA A 94 -20.37 -8.54 11.39
C ALA A 94 -21.59 -7.62 11.38
N PRO A 95 -21.99 -7.08 12.55
CA PRO A 95 -23.19 -6.26 12.67
C PRO A 95 -23.07 -4.93 11.90
N GLY A 96 -24.14 -4.62 11.15
CA GLY A 96 -24.31 -3.38 10.39
C GLY A 96 -24.72 -3.65 8.94
N VAL A 97 -24.99 -2.58 8.21
CA VAL A 97 -25.18 -2.63 6.76
C VAL A 97 -23.85 -2.26 6.10
N PRO A 98 -23.35 -3.03 5.11
CA PRO A 98 -22.15 -2.65 4.37
C PRO A 98 -22.33 -1.25 3.77
N GLU A 99 -21.43 -0.33 4.08
CA GLU A 99 -21.39 0.96 3.38
C GLU A 99 -20.79 0.74 1.99
N ALA A 100 -21.36 1.41 0.99
CA ALA A 100 -20.74 1.45 -0.34
C ALA A 100 -19.45 2.25 -0.23
N GLY A 101 -18.31 1.58 -0.44
CA GLY A 101 -17.00 2.23 -0.41
C GLY A 101 -16.96 3.47 -1.30
N ARG A 102 -16.27 4.50 -0.85
CA ARG A 102 -16.11 5.77 -1.54
C ARG A 102 -14.79 5.80 -2.30
N LEU A 103 -14.73 6.61 -3.35
CA LEU A 103 -13.52 6.81 -4.13
C LEU A 103 -12.77 8.05 -3.65
N HIS A 104 -11.53 7.88 -3.23
CA HIS A 104 -10.57 8.95 -3.00
C HIS A 104 -9.51 8.91 -4.09
N PHE A 105 -9.16 10.04 -4.69
CA PHE A 105 -8.09 10.05 -5.67
C PHE A 105 -7.23 11.31 -5.66
N LEU A 106 -5.94 11.08 -5.93
CA LEU A 106 -4.94 12.11 -6.19
C LEU A 106 -4.46 11.97 -7.63
N THR A 107 -4.55 13.05 -8.39
CA THR A 107 -3.97 13.18 -9.73
C THR A 107 -2.84 14.22 -9.71
N VAL A 108 -1.65 13.83 -10.16
CA VAL A 108 -0.47 14.70 -10.24
C VAL A 108 0.02 14.76 -11.68
N GLY A 109 0.22 15.95 -12.23
CA GLY A 109 0.71 16.14 -13.59
C GLY A 109 1.63 17.34 -13.71
N ILE A 110 2.88 17.13 -14.11
CA ILE A 110 3.89 18.18 -14.15
C ILE A 110 4.46 18.32 -15.57
N ASN A 111 4.04 19.38 -16.26
CA ASN A 111 4.66 19.84 -17.49
C ASN A 111 5.69 20.94 -17.21
N ALA A 112 5.33 21.91 -16.38
CA ALA A 112 6.19 23.03 -16.04
C ALA A 112 6.97 22.73 -14.75
N TYR A 113 8.22 22.32 -14.92
CA TYR A 113 9.17 22.13 -13.82
C TYR A 113 9.87 23.43 -13.47
N ARG A 114 10.32 23.56 -12.21
CA ARG A 114 11.16 24.71 -11.81
C ARG A 114 12.44 24.82 -12.62
N HIS A 115 13.01 23.69 -13.04
CA HIS A 115 14.06 23.66 -14.07
C HIS A 115 13.42 23.42 -15.43
N THR A 116 13.45 24.43 -16.29
CA THR A 116 12.81 24.39 -17.62
C THR A 116 13.32 23.27 -18.53
N ALA A 117 14.56 22.82 -18.33
CA ALA A 117 15.13 21.66 -19.03
C ALA A 117 14.39 20.33 -18.75
N LEU A 118 13.57 20.28 -17.69
CA LEU A 118 12.74 19.13 -17.36
C LEU A 118 11.30 19.26 -17.89
N ASN A 119 10.97 20.33 -18.62
CA ASN A 119 9.60 20.53 -19.05
C ASN A 119 9.10 19.39 -19.95
N LEU A 120 7.82 19.04 -19.77
CA LEU A 120 7.10 18.02 -20.54
C LEU A 120 5.90 18.66 -21.25
N ALA A 121 5.31 17.93 -22.20
CA ALA A 121 4.14 18.38 -22.94
C ALA A 121 2.82 17.72 -22.51
N TYR A 122 2.86 16.50 -21.96
CA TYR A 122 1.66 15.66 -21.82
C TYR A 122 1.27 15.32 -20.38
N ALA A 123 2.18 15.42 -19.41
CA ALA A 123 1.89 15.03 -18.03
C ALA A 123 0.74 15.83 -17.38
N ARG A 124 0.66 17.14 -17.65
CA ARG A 124 -0.45 17.97 -17.18
C ARG A 124 -1.79 17.58 -17.84
N PRO A 125 -1.94 17.58 -19.19
CA PRO A 125 -3.22 17.21 -19.80
C PRO A 125 -3.64 15.78 -19.46
N ASP A 126 -2.71 14.83 -19.34
CA ASP A 126 -3.04 13.46 -18.94
C ASP A 126 -3.65 13.40 -17.53
N ALA A 127 -3.05 14.09 -16.56
CA ALA A 127 -3.58 14.16 -15.20
C ALA A 127 -4.95 14.86 -15.13
N VAL A 128 -5.19 15.84 -16.00
CA VAL A 128 -6.50 16.51 -16.13
C VAL A 128 -7.55 15.54 -16.67
N SER A 129 -7.22 14.80 -17.73
CA SER A 129 -8.14 13.81 -18.33
C SER A 129 -8.48 12.68 -17.35
N VAL A 130 -7.48 12.13 -16.64
CA VAL A 130 -7.71 11.08 -15.63
C VAL A 130 -8.55 11.62 -14.47
N HIS A 131 -8.30 12.85 -14.03
CA HIS A 131 -9.10 13.47 -12.98
C HIS A 131 -10.57 13.58 -13.41
N ALA A 132 -10.83 14.08 -14.62
CA ALA A 132 -12.19 14.22 -15.15
C ALA A 132 -12.89 12.86 -15.29
N PHE A 133 -12.16 11.82 -15.72
CA PHE A 133 -12.68 10.45 -15.80
C PHE A 133 -13.10 9.91 -14.43
N LEU A 134 -12.26 10.07 -13.40
CA LEU A 134 -12.53 9.59 -12.05
C LEU A 134 -13.60 10.42 -11.32
N ALA A 135 -13.73 11.70 -11.66
CA ALA A 135 -14.78 12.58 -11.14
C ALA A 135 -16.15 12.38 -11.83
N GLY A 136 -16.18 11.61 -12.92
CA GLY A 136 -17.40 11.33 -13.68
C GLY A 136 -18.30 10.30 -13.00
N ASP A 137 -19.18 9.69 -13.80
CA ASP A 137 -20.08 8.64 -13.33
C ASP A 137 -19.29 7.34 -13.13
N THR A 138 -18.83 7.11 -11.91
CA THR A 138 -18.16 5.87 -11.50
C THR A 138 -19.07 5.06 -10.58
N GLN A 139 -18.80 3.75 -10.44
CA GLN A 139 -19.54 2.88 -9.54
C GLN A 139 -19.48 3.34 -8.06
N TRP A 140 -18.50 4.18 -7.70
CA TRP A 140 -18.28 4.63 -6.34
C TRP A 140 -18.56 6.13 -6.19
N PRO A 141 -19.29 6.55 -5.13
CA PRO A 141 -19.40 7.97 -4.82
C PRO A 141 -18.02 8.54 -4.48
N VAL A 142 -17.69 9.70 -5.06
CA VAL A 142 -16.40 10.36 -4.81
C VAL A 142 -16.40 11.00 -3.43
N ALA A 143 -15.39 10.67 -2.62
CA ALA A 143 -15.10 11.31 -1.34
C ALA A 143 -14.14 12.49 -1.48
N ASP A 144 -13.00 12.25 -2.10
CA ASP A 144 -11.94 13.24 -2.31
C ASP A 144 -11.46 13.19 -3.77
N ALA A 145 -11.51 14.33 -4.45
CA ALA A 145 -10.99 14.52 -5.80
C ALA A 145 -9.88 15.57 -5.79
N ILE A 146 -8.63 15.13 -5.63
CA ILE A 146 -7.50 16.04 -5.44
C ILE A 146 -6.63 16.08 -6.69
N GLN A 147 -6.26 17.29 -7.11
CA GLN A 147 -5.38 17.51 -8.27
C GLN A 147 -4.21 18.42 -7.90
N LYS A 148 -3.00 18.04 -8.30
CA LYS A 148 -1.77 18.84 -8.17
C LYS A 148 -1.09 18.94 -9.53
N LEU A 149 -1.16 20.11 -10.15
CA LEU A 149 -0.54 20.38 -11.45
C LEU A 149 0.65 21.31 -11.30
N ASP A 150 1.69 21.09 -12.09
CA ASP A 150 2.84 22.00 -12.24
C ASP A 150 3.37 22.54 -10.90
N ASP A 151 3.33 23.86 -10.69
CA ASP A 151 3.83 24.54 -9.49
C ASP A 151 3.13 24.12 -8.20
N ALA A 152 1.88 23.67 -8.27
CA ALA A 152 1.16 23.10 -7.14
C ALA A 152 1.65 21.67 -6.77
N ALA A 153 2.32 20.96 -7.68
CA ALA A 153 2.86 19.62 -7.47
C ALA A 153 4.23 19.64 -6.77
N THR A 154 4.31 20.36 -5.66
CA THR A 154 5.48 20.41 -4.79
C THR A 154 5.62 19.11 -3.98
N ARG A 155 6.84 18.82 -3.50
CA ARG A 155 7.06 17.67 -2.61
C ARG A 155 6.15 17.71 -1.37
N ALA A 156 6.02 18.88 -0.74
CA ALA A 156 5.20 19.05 0.45
C ALA A 156 3.73 18.77 0.13
N ASN A 157 3.19 19.42 -0.90
CA ASN A 157 1.78 19.28 -1.27
C ASN A 157 1.41 17.85 -1.67
N ILE A 158 2.30 17.12 -2.36
CA ILE A 158 2.05 15.71 -2.71
C ILE A 158 2.05 14.85 -1.46
N LEU A 159 3.05 15.02 -0.58
CA LEU A 159 3.14 14.23 0.66
C LEU A 159 1.98 14.51 1.62
N ASP A 160 1.54 15.76 1.74
CA ASP A 160 0.42 16.14 2.59
C ASP A 160 -0.85 15.40 2.18
N VAL A 161 -1.13 15.32 0.87
CA VAL A 161 -2.27 14.55 0.36
C VAL A 161 -2.08 13.06 0.57
N LEU A 162 -0.90 12.51 0.31
CA LEU A 162 -0.63 11.09 0.56
C LEU A 162 -0.78 10.74 2.06
N HIS A 163 -0.47 11.65 2.97
CA HIS A 163 -0.71 11.47 4.40
C HIS A 163 -2.20 11.49 4.73
N GLN A 164 -2.98 12.38 4.12
CA GLN A 164 -4.45 12.42 4.29
C GLN A 164 -5.10 11.11 3.80
N LEU A 165 -4.68 10.60 2.64
CA LEU A 165 -5.22 9.37 2.05
C LEU A 165 -4.94 8.10 2.88
N ARG A 166 -3.98 8.13 3.82
CA ARG A 166 -3.76 7.01 4.76
C ARG A 166 -4.91 6.82 5.75
N ALA A 167 -5.71 7.87 5.98
CA ALA A 167 -6.87 7.81 6.85
C ALA A 167 -8.14 7.31 6.15
N ALA A 168 -8.06 7.00 4.84
CA ALA A 168 -9.19 6.45 4.10
C ALA A 168 -9.66 5.12 4.75
N PRO A 169 -10.97 4.96 4.95
CA PRO A 169 -11.56 3.71 5.45
C PRO A 169 -11.14 2.47 4.65
N ALA A 170 -11.17 1.30 5.28
CA ALA A 170 -10.68 0.07 4.66
C ALA A 170 -11.55 -0.40 3.48
N GLU A 171 -12.82 -0.02 3.51
CA GLU A 171 -13.86 -0.17 2.49
C GLU A 171 -13.71 0.79 1.30
N ASP A 172 -12.94 1.87 1.46
CA ASP A 172 -12.78 2.89 0.43
C ASP A 172 -11.67 2.53 -0.56
N VAL A 173 -11.79 3.07 -1.77
CA VAL A 173 -10.83 2.90 -2.86
C VAL A 173 -9.98 4.15 -2.95
N VAL A 174 -8.66 3.98 -2.89
CA VAL A 174 -7.70 5.07 -3.09
C VAL A 174 -6.99 4.89 -4.42
N VAL A 175 -7.08 5.88 -5.31
CA VAL A 175 -6.36 5.93 -6.59
C VAL A 175 -5.33 7.05 -6.56
N VAL A 176 -4.07 6.71 -6.87
CA VAL A 176 -3.00 7.70 -7.04
C VAL A 176 -2.49 7.62 -8.47
N TYR A 177 -2.71 8.69 -9.23
CA TYR A 177 -2.21 8.86 -10.60
C TYR A 177 -1.12 9.93 -10.60
N MET A 178 0.04 9.63 -11.17
CA MET A 178 1.17 10.56 -11.24
C MET A 178 1.84 10.51 -12.62
N ALA A 179 1.86 11.64 -13.31
CA ALA A 179 2.56 11.84 -14.57
C ALA A 179 3.65 12.90 -14.41
N GLY A 180 4.87 12.60 -14.86
CA GLY A 180 6.05 13.45 -14.72
C GLY A 180 7.34 12.65 -14.80
N HIS A 181 8.47 13.29 -14.46
CA HIS A 181 9.77 12.63 -14.38
C HIS A 181 9.90 11.69 -13.18
N GLY A 182 10.62 10.60 -13.41
CA GLY A 182 11.12 9.72 -12.37
C GLY A 182 12.61 9.44 -12.54
N ILE A 183 13.27 9.00 -11.48
CA ILE A 183 14.68 8.57 -11.53
C ILE A 183 14.87 7.34 -10.65
N SER A 184 15.68 6.40 -11.13
CA SER A 184 16.10 5.25 -10.34
C SER A 184 17.45 5.53 -9.66
N ILE A 185 17.54 5.25 -8.36
CA ILE A 185 18.78 5.33 -7.58
C ILE A 185 18.96 3.96 -6.91
N GLY A 186 19.91 3.16 -7.38
CA GLY A 186 20.02 1.76 -6.98
C GLY A 186 18.80 0.95 -7.45
N SER A 187 18.17 0.22 -6.53
CA SER A 187 16.94 -0.55 -6.78
C SER A 187 15.65 0.24 -6.53
N GLU A 188 15.74 1.51 -6.16
CA GLU A 188 14.59 2.33 -5.81
C GLU A 188 14.26 3.33 -6.91
N TRP A 189 12.97 3.50 -7.21
CA TRP A 189 12.46 4.51 -8.14
C TRP A 189 11.84 5.68 -7.36
N TYR A 190 12.14 6.89 -7.82
CA TYR A 190 11.72 8.14 -7.19
C TYR A 190 10.98 9.03 -8.19
N TYR A 191 9.82 9.53 -7.81
CA TYR A 191 9.12 10.59 -8.55
C TYR A 191 9.78 11.96 -8.30
N ILE A 192 9.89 12.79 -9.34
CA ILE A 192 10.46 14.13 -9.25
C ILE A 192 9.33 15.18 -9.17
N PRO A 193 9.13 15.84 -8.01
CA PRO A 193 8.17 16.93 -7.86
C PRO A 193 8.68 18.24 -8.47
N HIS A 194 7.78 19.20 -8.66
CA HIS A 194 8.08 20.49 -9.31
C HIS A 194 9.26 21.23 -8.69
N THR A 195 9.35 21.22 -7.35
CA THR A 195 10.24 22.09 -6.57
C THR A 195 11.71 21.69 -6.56
N ARG A 196 12.13 20.58 -7.20
CA ARG A 196 13.53 20.13 -7.11
C ARG A 196 14.50 21.19 -7.65
N SER A 197 15.09 21.99 -6.78
CA SER A 197 16.24 22.84 -7.07
C SER A 197 17.52 21.98 -7.09
N LYS A 198 18.55 22.37 -7.86
CA LYS A 198 19.83 21.64 -7.91
C LYS A 198 20.70 21.84 -6.65
N ASP A 199 20.23 22.57 -5.65
CA ASP A 199 21.06 22.91 -4.48
C ASP A 199 21.04 21.79 -3.44
N ARG A 200 21.90 20.78 -3.66
CA ARG A 200 22.50 20.03 -2.55
C ARG A 200 23.84 20.66 -2.25
N SER A 201 23.84 21.67 -1.38
CA SER A 201 24.94 21.80 -0.43
C SER A 201 25.08 20.47 0.33
N PRO A 202 26.26 19.84 0.37
CA PRO A 202 26.45 18.59 1.10
C PRO A 202 26.17 18.79 2.60
N PRO A 203 25.75 17.74 3.34
CA PRO A 203 25.51 17.82 4.77
C PRO A 203 26.75 18.35 5.51
N PRO A 204 26.59 19.07 6.63
CA PRO A 204 27.67 19.76 7.33
C PRO A 204 28.55 18.76 8.08
N ARG A 205 29.33 17.95 7.36
CA ARG A 205 30.34 17.04 7.95
C ARG A 205 31.68 17.02 7.20
N TRP A 206 31.84 17.82 6.15
CA TRP A 206 33.11 17.89 5.39
C TRP A 206 33.67 19.33 5.27
N ARG A 207 33.72 20.07 6.39
CA ARG A 207 34.71 21.16 6.49
C ARG A 207 36.07 20.54 6.78
N ARG A 208 36.89 20.45 5.73
CA ARG A 208 38.30 20.04 5.77
C ARG A 208 38.97 20.67 7.00
N ARG A 209 39.54 19.83 7.86
CA ARG A 209 40.56 20.26 8.83
C ARG A 209 41.68 20.91 8.01
N ARG A 210 41.81 22.23 8.10
CA ARG A 210 43.05 22.90 7.69
C ARG A 210 44.13 22.37 8.64
N CYS A 211 45.07 21.60 8.12
CA CYS A 211 46.32 21.35 8.82
C CYS A 211 46.99 22.71 9.03
N ARG A 212 47.06 23.16 10.28
CA ARG A 212 47.98 24.23 10.68
C ARG A 212 49.37 23.58 10.75
N HIS A 213 50.24 23.88 9.80
CA HIS A 213 51.67 23.79 10.06
C HIS A 213 52.08 25.04 10.84
N ARG A 214 52.57 24.79 12.05
CA ARG A 214 53.30 25.75 12.89
C ARG A 214 54.77 25.60 12.49
N ASN A 215 55.41 26.68 12.07
CA ASN A 215 56.80 26.94 12.45
C ASN A 215 56.77 27.69 13.78
#